data_AF-A0A133VQW9-F1
#
_entry.id   AF-A0A133VQW9-F1
#
_cell.length_a   1.000
_cell.length_b   1.000
_cell.length_c   1.000
_cell.angle_alpha   90.00
_cell.angle_beta   90.00
_cell.angle_gamma   90.00
#
_symmetry.space_group_name_H-M   'P 1'
#
loop_
_entity.id
_entity.type
_entity.pdbx_description
1 polymer ?
#
loop_
_entity_poly.entity_id
_entity_poly.type
_entity_poly.pdbx_seq_one_letter_code
_entity_poly.pdbx_strand_id
1 'polypeptide(L)' 'MGFVVYVDDSEDYAKVHKESCELYQERDEDEIDTIHWKSGFETMKEALNYAQKTGKSKVRTCGSCIKN' A
#
# COMPACT_ATOMS: atom_id res chain seq x y z
N MET A 1 0.12 -2.58 -15.42
CA MET A 1 0.89 -2.30 -14.19
C MET A 1 -0.12 -2.10 -13.09
N GLY A 2 -0.11 -2.96 -12.08
CA GLY A 2 -1.10 -2.95 -11.02
C GLY A 2 -0.71 -2.05 -9.85
N PHE A 3 -1.48 -2.19 -8.78
CA PHE A 3 -1.34 -1.49 -7.52
C PHE A 3 -1.21 -2.51 -6.38
N VAL A 4 -0.62 -2.03 -5.30
CA VAL A 4 -0.42 -2.80 -4.09
C VAL A 4 -0.81 -1.94 -2.90
N VAL A 5 -1.18 -2.60 -1.81
CA VAL A 5 -1.51 -1.95 -0.55
C VAL A 5 -0.56 -2.47 0.52
N TYR A 6 0.23 -1.56 1.05
CA TYR A 6 0.95 -1.71 2.30
C TYR A 6 -0.02 -1.48 3.46
N VAL A 7 0.04 -2.32 4.49
CA VAL A 7 -0.73 -2.15 5.72
C VAL A 7 0.22 -2.34 6.89
N ASP A 8 0.21 -1.39 7.82
CA ASP A 8 0.92 -1.46 9.08
C ASP A 8 -0.12 -1.51 10.22
N ASP A 9 -0.15 -2.66 10.89
CA ASP A 9 -1.04 -2.90 12.01
C ASP A 9 -0.62 -2.17 13.30
N SER A 10 0.66 -1.82 13.42
CA SER A 10 1.20 -1.09 14.58
C SER A 10 0.93 0.41 14.52
N GLU A 11 0.96 1.01 13.32
CA GLU A 11 0.83 2.46 13.11
C GLU A 11 -0.60 2.93 12.75
N ASP A 12 -1.54 1.99 12.71
CA ASP A 12 -2.92 2.18 12.23
C ASP A 12 -2.98 2.82 10.83
N TYR A 13 -2.20 2.24 9.91
CA TYR A 13 -1.84 2.88 8.66
C TYR A 13 -1.94 1.93 7.46
N ALA A 14 -2.42 2.46 6.34
CA ALA A 14 -2.42 1.78 5.05
C ALA A 14 -1.98 2.72 3.93
N LYS A 15 -1.17 2.23 2.99
CA LYS A 15 -0.60 3.02 1.90
C LYS A 15 -0.71 2.30 0.58
N VAL A 16 -1.29 2.96 -0.42
CA VAL A 16 -1.37 2.44 -1.79
C VAL A 16 -0.12 2.79 -2.58
N HIS A 17 0.48 1.80 -3.23
CA HIS A 17 1.61 1.93 -4.15
C HIS A 17 1.25 1.40 -5.54
N LYS A 18 1.96 1.87 -6.57
CA LYS A 18 2.05 1.16 -7.86
C LYS A 18 3.05 0.02 -7.71
N GLU A 19 2.87 -1.06 -8.47
CA GLU A 19 3.83 -2.18 -8.49
C GLU A 19 5.24 -1.77 -8.98
N SER A 20 5.35 -0.68 -9.72
CA SER A 20 6.63 -0.11 -10.15
C SER A 20 7.21 0.94 -9.19
N CYS A 21 6.62 1.10 -8.01
CA CYS A 21 7.14 2.04 -7.04
C CYS A 21 8.45 1.49 -6.45
N GLU A 22 9.53 2.27 -6.50
CA GLU A 22 10.82 1.88 -5.92
C GLU A 22 10.68 1.54 -4.43
N LEU A 23 9.92 2.32 -3.65
CA LEU A 23 9.62 2.01 -2.24
C LEU A 23 8.87 0.68 -2.02
N TYR A 24 8.19 0.15 -3.03
CA TYR A 24 7.59 -1.19 -2.98
C TYR A 24 8.53 -2.28 -3.54
N GLN A 25 9.59 -1.90 -4.25
CA GLN A 25 10.60 -2.86 -4.71
C GLN A 25 11.68 -3.05 -3.64
N GLU A 26 11.99 -1.99 -2.89
CA GLU A 26 12.91 -1.95 -1.75
C GLU A 26 12.17 -2.26 -0.44
N ARG A 27 11.41 -3.37 -0.39
CA ARG A 27 10.59 -3.72 0.79
C ARG A 27 11.43 -4.19 1.98
N ASP A 28 12.27 -3.32 2.50
CA ASP A 28 13.02 -3.54 3.73
C ASP A 28 12.07 -3.78 4.93
N GLU A 29 10.83 -3.30 4.81
CA GLU A 29 9.76 -3.45 5.81
C GLU A 29 9.07 -4.84 5.79
N ASP A 30 9.40 -5.73 4.85
CA ASP A 30 8.85 -7.11 4.83
C ASP A 30 9.33 -7.97 6.02
N GLU A 31 10.34 -7.53 6.76
CA GLU A 31 10.88 -8.23 7.93
C GLU A 31 10.10 -7.91 9.24
N ILE A 32 9.11 -7.02 9.18
CA ILE A 32 8.35 -6.59 10.35
C ILE A 32 7.01 -7.34 10.41
N ASP A 33 6.79 -8.13 11.47
CA ASP A 33 5.60 -8.98 11.65
C ASP A 33 4.25 -8.23 11.59
N THR A 34 4.24 -6.93 11.91
CA THR A 34 3.02 -6.09 11.89
C THR A 34 2.71 -5.51 10.53
N ILE A 35 3.57 -5.76 9.53
CA ILE A 35 3.45 -5.20 8.19
C ILE A 35 3.03 -6.31 7.23
N HIS A 36 2.07 -5.99 6.37
CA HIS A 36 1.68 -6.89 5.31
C HIS A 36 1.34 -6.15 4.02
N TRP A 37 1.60 -6.83 2.90
CA TRP A 37 1.32 -6.30 1.57
C TRP A 37 0.24 -7.10 0.87
N LYS A 38 -0.68 -6.39 0.22
CA LYS A 38 -1.69 -6.98 -0.67
C LYS A 38 -1.47 -6.49 -2.10
N SER A 39 -1.23 -7.41 -3.03
CA SER A 39 -1.10 -7.14 -4.46
C SER A 39 -2.32 -7.64 -5.25
N GLY A 40 -2.29 -7.46 -6.57
CA GLY A 40 -3.33 -7.94 -7.49
C GLY A 40 -4.45 -6.95 -7.79
N PHE A 41 -4.25 -5.67 -7.49
CA PHE A 41 -5.21 -4.62 -7.84
C PHE A 41 -4.87 -4.06 -9.22
N GLU A 42 -5.81 -4.04 -10.15
CA GLU A 42 -5.57 -3.50 -11.50
C GLU A 42 -5.68 -1.98 -11.52
N THR A 43 -6.51 -1.44 -10.64
CA THR A 43 -6.80 0.00 -10.56
C THR A 43 -6.49 0.60 -9.18
N MET A 44 -6.14 1.89 -9.18
CA MET A 44 -5.94 2.65 -7.94
C MET A 44 -7.19 2.66 -7.05
N LYS A 45 -8.38 2.66 -7.68
CA LYS A 45 -9.66 2.64 -6.98
C LYS A 45 -9.87 1.34 -6.22
N GLU A 46 -9.51 0.19 -6.80
CA GLU A 46 -9.60 -1.11 -6.11
C GLU A 46 -8.66 -1.18 -4.92
N ALA A 47 -7.41 -0.75 -5.11
CA ALA A 47 -6.43 -0.70 -4.04
C ALA A 47 -6.87 0.24 -2.90
N LEU A 48 -7.40 1.42 -3.22
CA LEU A 48 -7.94 2.35 -2.21
C LEU A 48 -9.15 1.76 -1.48
N ASN A 49 -10.07 1.10 -2.18
CA ASN A 49 -11.22 0.46 -1.56
C ASN A 49 -10.79 -0.65 -0.60
N TYR A 50 -9.79 -1.45 -0.99
CA TYR A 50 -9.18 -2.42 -0.07
C TYR A 50 -8.55 -1.72 1.14
N ALA A 51 -7.72 -0.70 0.93
CA ALA A 51 -7.06 0.04 2.01
C ALA A 51 -8.04 0.71 2.99
N GLN A 52 -9.23 1.10 2.53
CA GLN A 52 -10.29 1.61 3.42
C GLN A 52 -10.98 0.50 4.22
N LYS A 53 -11.06 -0.72 3.66
CA LYS A 53 -11.69 -1.88 4.30
C LYS A 53 -10.79 -2.56 5.33
N THR A 54 -9.49 -2.27 5.35
CA THR A 54 -8.57 -2.79 6.38
C THR A 54 -8.85 -2.20 7.77
N GLY A 55 -9.72 -1.18 7.87
CA GLY A 55 -10.09 -0.55 9.13
C GLY A 55 -9.05 0.46 9.65
N LYS A 56 -8.02 0.77 8.86
CA LYS A 56 -6.98 1.73 9.24
C LYS A 56 -7.48 3.17 9.19
N SER A 57 -7.20 3.96 10.23
CA SER A 57 -7.62 5.36 10.25
C SER A 57 -6.82 6.23 9.27
N LYS A 58 -5.56 5.86 9.00
CA LYS A 58 -4.68 6.59 8.09
C LYS A 58 -4.54 5.85 6.76
N VAL A 59 -5.41 6.14 5.81
CA VAL A 59 -5.27 5.65 4.43
C VAL A 59 -4.59 6.72 3.58
N ARG A 60 -3.44 6.37 3.00
CA ARG A 60 -2.68 7.25 2.12
C ARG A 60 -2.35 6.58 0.81
N THR A 61 -1.86 7.40 -0.10
CA THR A 61 -1.32 6.96 -1.36
C THR A 61 0.12 7.44 -1.47
N CYS A 62 0.99 6.61 -2.03
CA CYS A 62 2.39 6.97 -2.20
C CYS A 62 2.52 8.18 -3.12
N GLY A 63 3.08 9.28 -2.61
CA GLY A 63 3.29 10.50 -3.38
C GLY A 63 4.19 10.29 -4.60
N SER A 64 5.17 9.38 -4.51
CA SER A 64 6.02 8.98 -5.64
C SER A 64 5.26 8.19 -6.71
N CYS A 65 4.11 7.58 -6.38
CA CYS A 65 3.28 6.84 -7.33
C CYS A 65 2.28 7.71 -8.09
N ILE A 66 1.88 8.85 -7.51
CA ILE A 66 0.79 9.72 -7.99
C ILE A 66 1.31 11.04 -8.57
N LYS A 67 2.61 11.32 -8.48
CA LYS A 67 3.23 12.32 -9.35
C LYS A 67 3.21 11.83 -10.80
N ASN A 68 2.14 12.17 -11.50
CA ASN A 68 2.07 12.42 -12.94
C ASN A 68 0.86 13.32 -13.21
#